data_AF-Q4PJH6-F1
#
_entry.id   AF-Q4PJH6-F1
#
_cell.length_a   1.000
_cell.length_b   1.000
_cell.length_c   1.000
_cell.angle_alpha   90.00
_cell.angle_beta   90.00
_cell.angle_gamma   90.00
#
_symmetry.space_group_name_H-M   'P 1'
#
loop_
_entity.id
_entity.type
_entity.pdbx_description
1 polymer ?
#
loop_
_entity_poly.entity_id
_entity_poly.type
_entity_poly.pdbx_seq_one_letter_code
_entity_poly.pdbx_strand_id
1 'polypeptide(L)' 'NDVFEWSRDHRAHHKFSETDADPHNSRRGFFFSHVGWLLVRKHPAVIEKGSTLNLSDLKAEKLVMFQR' A
#
# COMPACT_ATOMS: atom_id res chain seq x y z
N ASN A 1 2.99 0.61 10.99
CA ASN A 1 1.75 0.59 10.17
C ASN A 1 0.66 -0.09 10.97
N ASP A 2 -0.54 0.47 10.94
CA ASP A 2 -1.76 -0.16 11.47
C ASP A 2 -2.46 -1.04 10.41
N VAL A 3 -3.52 -1.76 10.79
CA VAL A 3 -4.26 -2.68 9.91
C VAL A 3 -4.82 -1.95 8.69
N PHE A 4 -5.30 -0.73 8.85
CA PHE A 4 -5.86 0.06 7.75
C PHE A 4 -4.75 0.45 6.76
N GLU A 5 -3.60 0.91 7.25
CA GLU A 5 -2.48 1.26 6.38
C GLU A 5 -1.92 0.05 5.64
N TRP A 6 -1.69 -1.06 6.34
CA TRP A 6 -1.17 -2.30 5.73
C TRP A 6 -2.13 -2.82 4.65
N SER A 7 -3.41 -2.87 4.96
CA SER A 7 -4.42 -3.37 4.02
C SER A 7 -4.58 -2.46 2.80
N ARG A 8 -4.50 -1.14 2.95
CA ARG A 8 -4.50 -0.21 1.81
C ARG A 8 -3.32 -0.47 0.88
N ASP A 9 -2.11 -0.53 1.44
CA ASP A 9 -0.90 -0.74 0.65
C ASP A 9 -0.91 -2.14 -0.01
N HIS A 10 -1.38 -3.17 0.70
CA HIS A 10 -1.48 -4.52 0.17
C HIS A 10 -2.55 -4.64 -0.94
N ARG A 11 -3.69 -3.97 -0.81
CA ARG A 11 -4.69 -3.86 -1.90
C ARG A 11 -4.11 -3.17 -3.13
N ALA A 12 -3.32 -2.11 -2.93
CA ALA A 12 -2.63 -1.42 -4.04
C ALA A 12 -1.62 -2.35 -4.72
N HIS A 13 -0.83 -3.09 -3.94
CA HIS A 13 0.10 -4.10 -4.47
C HIS A 13 -0.61 -5.14 -5.35
N HIS A 14 -1.70 -5.76 -4.88
CA HIS A 14 -2.42 -6.75 -5.68
C HIS A 14 -3.06 -6.14 -6.93
N LYS A 15 -3.69 -4.97 -6.82
CA LYS A 15 -4.44 -4.36 -7.92
C LYS A 15 -3.54 -3.77 -9.00
N PHE A 16 -2.36 -3.26 -8.62
CA PHE A 16 -1.45 -2.54 -9.50
C PHE A 16 -0.05 -3.16 -9.54
N SER A 17 0.02 -4.48 -9.32
CA SER A 17 1.24 -5.28 -9.26
C SER A 17 2.18 -4.96 -10.43
N GLU A 18 3.48 -4.86 -10.13
CA GLU A 18 4.54 -4.62 -11.13
C GLU A 18 4.41 -3.31 -11.93
N THR A 19 3.76 -2.31 -11.32
CA THR A 19 3.70 -0.93 -11.81
C THR A 19 4.26 0.04 -10.77
N ASP A 20 4.42 1.31 -11.12
CA ASP A 20 4.82 2.35 -10.17
C ASP A 20 3.74 2.66 -9.10
N ALA A 21 2.54 2.09 -9.21
CA ALA A 21 1.51 2.15 -8.17
C ALA A 21 1.57 0.98 -7.18
N ASP A 22 2.49 0.01 -7.37
CA ASP A 22 2.80 -1.03 -6.40
C ASP A 22 3.82 -0.49 -5.36
N PRO A 23 3.48 -0.45 -4.05
CA PRO A 23 4.39 0.01 -3.00
C PRO A 23 5.75 -0.69 -2.98
N HIS A 24 5.80 -1.96 -3.38
CA HIS A 24 7.02 -2.77 -3.40
C HIS A 24 7.21 -3.47 -4.75
N ASN A 25 7.01 -2.69 -5.82
CA ASN A 25 7.19 -3.06 -7.23
C ASN A 25 8.47 -3.89 -7.47
N SER A 26 8.32 -5.16 -7.83
CA SER A 26 9.46 -6.08 -7.99
C SER A 26 10.28 -5.81 -9.25
N ARG A 27 9.73 -5.08 -10.25
CA ARG A 27 10.51 -4.57 -11.41
C ARG A 27 11.60 -3.58 -11.04
N ARG A 28 11.59 -3.02 -9.83
CA ARG A 28 12.68 -2.16 -9.30
C ARG A 28 13.83 -2.99 -8.67
N GLY A 29 13.76 -4.31 -8.75
CA GLY A 29 14.81 -5.24 -8.33
C GLY A 29 14.69 -5.70 -6.87
N PHE A 30 15.43 -6.76 -6.55
CA PHE A 30 15.37 -7.47 -5.26
C PHE A 30 15.51 -6.54 -4.05
N PHE A 31 16.51 -5.66 -4.03
CA PHE A 31 16.74 -4.79 -2.88
C PHE A 31 15.55 -3.86 -2.62
N PHE A 32 14.97 -3.29 -3.68
CA PHE A 32 13.83 -2.39 -3.56
C PHE A 32 12.61 -3.11 -3.01
N SER A 33 12.19 -4.23 -3.62
CA SER A 33 10.99 -4.96 -3.20
C SER A 33 11.14 -5.64 -1.84
N HIS A 34 12.37 -5.99 -1.44
CA HIS A 34 12.62 -6.65 -0.15
C HIS A 34 12.60 -5.66 1.03
N VAL A 35 13.30 -4.52 0.94
CA VAL A 35 13.41 -3.56 2.06
C VAL A 35 13.56 -2.11 1.60
N GLY A 36 14.11 -1.87 0.41
CA GLY A 36 14.41 -0.52 -0.07
C GLY A 36 13.19 0.38 -0.16
N TRP A 37 12.01 -0.17 -0.47
CA TRP A 37 10.75 0.59 -0.52
C TRP A 37 10.34 1.22 0.83
N LEU A 38 10.78 0.65 1.95
CA LEU A 38 10.54 1.20 3.30
C LEU A 38 11.47 2.36 3.64
N LEU A 39 12.57 2.53 2.89
CA LEU A 39 13.64 3.49 3.20
C LEU A 39 13.56 4.77 2.34
N VAL A 40 12.56 4.86 1.46
CA VAL A 40 12.36 5.98 0.53
C VAL A 40 10.93 6.48 0.60
N ARG A 41 10.68 7.66 0.01
CA ARG A 41 9.31 8.13 -0.20
C ARG A 41 8.63 7.26 -1.25
N LYS A 42 7.35 6.95 -1.00
CA LYS A 42 6.49 6.24 -1.97
C LYS A 42 6.42 7.02 -3.28
N HIS A 43 6.36 6.29 -4.39
CA HIS A 43 6.15 6.90 -5.71
C HIS A 43 4.76 7.58 -5.76
N PRO A 44 4.59 8.75 -6.43
CA PRO A 44 3.31 9.46 -6.49
C PRO A 44 2.13 8.60 -6.97
N ALA A 45 2.39 7.67 -7.90
CA ALA A 45 1.36 6.75 -8.41
C ALA A 45 0.78 5.82 -7.32
N VAL A 46 1.56 5.46 -6.28
CA VAL A 46 1.05 4.69 -5.13
C VAL A 46 -0.01 5.49 -4.37
N ILE A 47 0.21 6.80 -4.20
CA ILE A 47 -0.70 7.71 -3.49
C ILE A 47 -1.95 7.94 -4.34
N GLU A 48 -1.77 8.30 -5.61
CA GLU A 48 -2.87 8.56 -6.54
C GLU A 48 -3.77 7.33 -6.69
N LYS A 49 -3.22 6.17 -7.05
CA LYS A 49 -4.01 4.96 -7.26
C LYS A 49 -4.52 4.36 -5.95
N GLY A 50 -3.75 4.44 -4.87
CA GLY A 50 -4.18 4.03 -3.54
C GLY A 50 -5.41 4.81 -3.04
N SER A 51 -5.56 6.07 -3.44
CA SER A 51 -6.75 6.88 -3.10
C SER A 51 -8.05 6.40 -3.77
N THR A 52 -7.94 5.63 -4.87
CA THR A 52 -9.09 5.09 -5.61
C THR A 52 -9.59 3.76 -5.06
N LEU A 53 -8.90 3.17 -4.07
CA LEU A 53 -9.30 1.90 -3.48
C LEU A 53 -10.49 2.09 -2.54
N ASN A 54 -11.46 1.19 -2.63
CA ASN A 54 -12.51 1.13 -1.62
C ASN A 54 -11.91 0.60 -0.31
N LEU A 55 -12.07 1.38 0.77
CA LEU A 55 -11.64 1.05 2.14
C LEU A 55 -12.82 1.22 3.13
N SER A 56 -14.06 1.33 2.63
CA SER A 56 -15.24 1.57 3.46
C SER A 56 -15.45 0.47 4.49
N ASP A 57 -15.09 -0.76 4.15
CA ASP A 57 -15.13 -1.93 5.02
C ASP A 57 -14.23 -1.75 6.24
N LEU A 58 -12.98 -1.35 6.04
CA LEU A 58 -12.02 -1.10 7.12
C LEU A 58 -12.43 0.12 7.96
N LYS A 59 -13.02 1.14 7.34
CA LYS A 59 -13.53 2.33 8.05
C LYS A 59 -14.75 2.03 8.92
N ALA A 60 -15.58 1.06 8.50
CA ALA A 60 -16.78 0.67 9.23
C ALA A 60 -16.46 -0.22 10.43
N GLU A 61 -15.31 -0.90 10.42
CA GLU A 61 -14.90 -1.81 11.47
C GLU A 61 -14.28 -1.08 12.66
N LYS A 62 -15.05 -0.98 13.76
CA LYS A 62 -14.66 -0.21 14.96
C LYS A 62 -13.35 -0.69 15.58
N LEU A 63 -13.07 -2.00 15.56
CA LEU A 63 -11.83 -2.55 16.12
C LEU A 63 -10.61 -2.13 15.28
N VAL A 64 -10.73 -2.18 13.96
CA VAL A 64 -9.69 -1.71 13.03
C VAL A 64 -9.44 -0.22 13.23
N MET A 65 -10.51 0.57 13.36
CA MET A 65 -10.38 2.02 13.58
C MET A 65 -9.94 2.38 15.00
N PHE A 66 -10.12 1.52 15.99
CA PHE A 66 -9.57 1.69 17.35
C PHE A 66 -8.07 1.41 17.42
N GLN A 67 -7.60 0.42 16.65
CA GLN A 67 -6.18 0.06 16.58
C GLN A 67 -5.35 1.09 15.79
N ARG A 68 -6.01 1.89 14.95
CA ARG A 68 -5.42 2.88 14.06
C ARG A 68 -5.01 4.17 14.75
#